data_AF-A0A1Q5TBR7-F1
#
_entry.id   AF-A0A1Q5TBR7-F1
#
_cell.length_a   1.000
_cell.length_b   1.000
_cell.length_c   1.000
_cell.angle_alpha   90.00
_cell.angle_beta   90.00
_cell.angle_gamma   90.00
#
_symmetry.space_group_name_H-M   'P 1'
#
loop_
_entity.id
_entity.type
_entity.pdbx_description
1 polymer ?
#
loop_
_entity_poly.entity_id
_entity_poly.type
_entity_poly.pdbx_seq_one_letter_code
_entity_poly.pdbx_strand_id
1 'polypeptide(L)'
;MPVIQDLAARHASHASENLQKKPLEPISKLAPFSALIISITMVIFFLIRYYILEGFLIKKIYGRIYADLDEGNRRGFVNHHIAGLTKIIILAVAAKPFVCVTFGKETFGTPYDPRMSSTITMGDMLIVVAQMLIGMYVFELLYRSKLSPVAVTHHIGTIIVGQSAIAISLKLAREPDADIEFILCTVWGAFDIVSEFFPHVAIILYRIFPQRHNFLKWVFLLSCITTATGTTCETIVTMWLFGSLWNRWQIAFKVATPLLHLAFSAAQIHGSMVFWRMYKKQKRLLQEQVESADFLKEENIGIALQSSAESMPPVVPPNAMVARDR
;
A
#
# COMPACT_ATOMS: atom_id res chain seq x y z
N MET A 1 0.27 15.02 -30.57
CA MET A 1 0.47 13.66 -30.02
C MET A 1 1.70 12.89 -30.57
N PRO A 2 2.12 12.97 -31.86
CA PRO A 2 3.26 12.16 -32.34
C PRO A 2 4.62 12.57 -31.74
N VAL A 3 4.81 13.86 -31.41
CA VAL A 3 6.06 14.37 -30.80
C VAL A 3 6.30 13.79 -29.39
N ILE A 4 5.24 13.57 -28.60
CA ILE A 4 5.36 13.01 -27.25
C ILE A 4 5.70 11.50 -27.31
N GLN A 5 5.14 10.78 -28.28
CA GLN A 5 5.47 9.38 -28.53
C GLN A 5 6.92 9.20 -29.01
N ASP A 6 7.41 10.07 -29.90
CA ASP A 6 8.80 10.02 -30.39
C ASP A 6 9.80 10.34 -29.25
N LEU A 7 9.51 11.33 -28.40
CA LEU A 7 10.37 11.65 -27.26
C LEU A 7 10.42 10.51 -26.23
N ALA A 8 9.26 9.91 -25.93
CA ALA A 8 9.17 8.78 -25.01
C ALA A 8 9.91 7.55 -25.56
N ALA A 9 9.79 7.27 -26.86
CA ALA A 9 10.49 6.18 -27.52
C ALA A 9 12.03 6.36 -27.47
N ARG A 10 12.52 7.58 -27.70
CA ARG A 10 13.97 7.89 -27.61
C ARG A 10 14.51 7.81 -26.19
N HIS A 11 13.75 8.25 -25.18
CA HIS A 11 14.16 8.10 -23.79
C HIS A 11 14.16 6.63 -23.34
N ALA A 12 13.17 5.84 -23.79
CA ALA A 12 13.12 4.41 -23.53
C ALA A 12 14.28 3.65 -24.19
N SER A 13 14.62 3.98 -25.45
CA SER A 13 15.76 3.35 -26.13
C SER A 13 17.10 3.67 -25.46
N HIS A 14 17.31 4.92 -25.05
CA HIS A 14 18.53 5.31 -24.32
C HIS A 14 18.62 4.68 -22.93
N ALA A 15 17.52 4.59 -22.18
CA ALA A 15 17.51 3.92 -20.87
C ALA A 15 17.84 2.43 -21.00
N SER A 16 17.27 1.75 -22.00
CA SER A 16 17.56 0.34 -22.32
C SER A 16 19.03 0.13 -22.69
N GLU A 17 19.58 0.98 -23.56
CA GLU A 17 20.99 0.91 -23.97
C GLU A 17 21.95 1.12 -22.78
N ASN A 18 21.63 2.05 -21.88
CA ASN A 18 22.42 2.28 -20.66
C ASN A 18 22.40 1.07 -19.72
N LEU A 19 21.24 0.43 -19.54
CA LEU A 19 21.13 -0.78 -18.71
C LEU A 19 21.90 -1.97 -19.30
N GLN A 20 21.90 -2.12 -20.63
CA GLN A 20 22.67 -3.18 -21.30
C GLN A 20 24.18 -3.02 -21.11
N LYS A 21 24.68 -1.78 -21.02
CA LYS A 21 26.12 -1.46 -20.90
C LYS A 21 26.63 -1.33 -19.45
N LYS A 22 25.79 -1.52 -18.43
CA LYS A 22 26.23 -1.42 -17.03
C LYS A 22 27.31 -2.46 -16.72
N PRO A 23 28.43 -2.06 -16.08
CA PRO A 23 29.48 -2.99 -15.71
C PRO A 23 28.99 -3.91 -14.59
N LEU A 24 29.40 -5.18 -14.65
CA LEU A 24 29.24 -6.07 -13.52
C LEU A 24 30.10 -5.53 -12.38
N GLU A 25 29.48 -5.18 -11.26
CA GLU A 25 30.13 -4.74 -10.02
C GLU A 25 29.35 -5.23 -8.78
N PRO A 26 30.00 -5.38 -7.61
CA PRO A 26 29.28 -5.65 -6.37
C PRO A 26 28.30 -4.52 -6.07
N ILE A 27 27.05 -4.87 -5.71
CA ILE A 27 26.00 -3.86 -5.46
C ILE A 27 26.28 -3.01 -4.23
N SER A 28 27.07 -3.49 -3.25
CA SER A 28 27.43 -2.74 -2.05
C SER A 28 28.46 -3.51 -1.21
N LYS A 29 29.29 -2.80 -0.44
CA LYS A 29 30.15 -3.42 0.59
C LYS A 29 29.36 -3.89 1.82
N LEU A 30 28.14 -3.40 2.00
CA LEU A 30 27.23 -3.77 3.08
C LEU A 30 26.45 -5.06 2.80
N ALA A 31 26.41 -5.54 1.55
CA ALA A 31 25.65 -6.74 1.19
C ALA A 31 25.94 -7.96 2.09
N PRO A 32 27.20 -8.28 2.48
CA PRO A 32 27.48 -9.38 3.41
C PRO A 32 26.88 -9.20 4.81
N PHE A 33 26.57 -7.96 5.21
CA PHE A 33 26.00 -7.60 6.51
C PHE A 33 24.47 -7.52 6.48
N SER A 34 23.81 -7.99 5.42
CA SER A 34 22.35 -7.97 5.25
C SER A 34 21.58 -8.51 6.46
N ALA A 35 22.02 -9.64 7.02
CA ALA A 35 21.41 -10.24 8.22
C ALA A 35 21.55 -9.34 9.46
N LEU A 36 22.66 -8.61 9.59
CA LEU A 36 22.85 -7.65 10.67
C LEU A 36 21.96 -6.42 10.47
N ILE A 37 21.86 -5.90 9.24
CA ILE A 37 21.02 -4.74 8.91
C ILE A 37 19.56 -5.03 9.22
N ILE A 38 19.02 -6.17 8.74
CA ILE A 38 17.63 -6.55 9.04
C ILE A 38 17.40 -6.75 10.55
N SER A 39 18.39 -7.30 11.27
CA SER A 39 18.29 -7.45 12.73
C SER A 39 18.20 -6.08 13.42
N ILE A 40 19.03 -5.11 13.02
CA ILE A 40 18.96 -3.73 13.52
C ILE A 40 17.61 -3.12 13.19
N THR A 41 17.11 -3.28 11.95
CA THR A 41 15.78 -2.82 11.54
C THR A 41 14.67 -3.40 12.43
N MET A 42 14.70 -4.70 12.72
CA MET A 42 13.72 -5.37 13.58
C MET A 42 13.75 -4.82 15.02
N VAL A 43 14.96 -4.56 15.57
CA VAL A 43 15.11 -3.92 16.88
C VAL A 43 14.51 -2.51 16.86
N ILE A 44 14.78 -1.72 15.82
CA ILE A 44 14.20 -0.38 15.67
C ILE A 44 12.67 -0.45 15.62
N PHE A 45 12.09 -1.37 14.85
CA PHE A 45 10.63 -1.55 14.81
C PHE A 45 10.06 -1.96 16.16
N PHE A 46 10.74 -2.85 16.91
CA PHE A 46 10.33 -3.19 18.27
C PHE A 46 10.32 -1.96 19.19
N LEU A 47 11.40 -1.16 19.18
CA LEU A 47 11.52 0.03 20.02
C LEU A 47 10.47 1.09 19.67
N ILE A 48 10.29 1.38 18.37
CA ILE A 48 9.27 2.31 17.88
C ILE A 48 7.87 1.81 18.27
N ARG A 49 7.56 0.53 18.01
CA ARG A 49 6.28 -0.06 18.36
C ARG A 49 5.98 0.08 19.85
N TYR A 50 6.88 -0.42 20.69
CA TYR A 50 6.63 -0.61 22.11
C TYR A 50 6.68 0.71 22.89
N TYR A 51 7.76 1.47 22.74
CA TYR A 51 7.98 2.68 23.55
C TYR A 51 7.31 3.91 22.95
N ILE A 52 7.36 4.07 21.62
CA ILE A 52 6.88 5.29 20.98
C ILE A 52 5.39 5.16 20.64
N LEU A 53 4.99 4.15 19.88
CA LEU A 53 3.62 4.05 19.37
C LEU A 53 2.63 3.58 20.44
N GLU A 54 2.77 2.37 20.94
CA GLU A 54 1.88 1.78 21.96
C GLU A 54 2.05 2.45 23.33
N GLY A 55 3.28 2.83 23.68
CA GLY A 55 3.60 3.48 24.95
C GLY A 55 3.04 4.90 25.04
N PHE A 56 3.05 5.66 23.94
CA PHE A 56 2.79 7.10 23.99
C PHE A 56 1.93 7.63 22.83
N LEU A 57 2.43 7.58 21.60
CA LEU A 57 1.93 8.37 20.48
C LEU A 57 0.51 7.99 20.03
N ILE A 58 0.23 6.70 19.85
CA ILE A 58 -1.07 6.24 19.35
C ILE A 58 -2.16 6.47 20.40
N LYS A 59 -1.85 6.20 21.68
CA LYS A 59 -2.76 6.50 22.79
C LYS A 59 -3.07 7.99 22.89
N LYS A 60 -2.06 8.85 22.68
CA LYS A 60 -2.24 10.31 22.75
C LYS A 60 -3.01 10.88 21.56
N ILE A 61 -2.74 10.41 20.33
CA ILE A 61 -3.37 10.94 19.11
C ILE A 61 -4.80 10.44 18.96
N TYR A 62 -5.03 9.14 19.18
CA TYR A 62 -6.32 8.50 18.88
C TYR A 62 -7.19 8.28 20.12
N GLY A 63 -6.60 8.32 21.33
CA GLY A 63 -7.34 8.23 22.59
C GLY A 63 -8.28 7.04 22.66
N ARG A 64 -9.57 7.35 22.84
CA ARG A 64 -10.65 6.36 22.99
C ARG A 64 -10.83 5.47 21.75
N ILE A 65 -10.61 5.99 20.54
CA ILE A 65 -10.71 5.20 19.30
C ILE A 65 -9.77 4.00 19.37
N TYR A 66 -8.55 4.18 19.89
CA TYR A 66 -7.58 3.10 20.03
C TYR A 66 -7.87 2.19 21.22
N ALA A 67 -8.36 2.75 22.34
CA ALA A 67 -8.69 1.99 23.53
C ALA A 67 -9.86 1.02 23.33
N ASP A 68 -10.82 1.39 22.48
CA ASP A 68 -12.03 0.61 22.20
C ASP A 68 -11.81 -0.49 21.13
N LEU A 69 -10.62 -0.57 20.51
CA LEU A 69 -10.29 -1.64 19.57
C LEU A 69 -9.96 -2.95 20.31
N ASP A 70 -10.47 -4.07 19.78
CA ASP A 70 -10.01 -5.40 20.21
C ASP A 70 -8.50 -5.59 19.91
N GLU A 71 -7.86 -6.52 20.63
CA GLU A 71 -6.43 -6.77 20.52
C GLU A 71 -5.94 -7.00 19.08
N GLY A 72 -6.73 -7.71 18.27
CA GLY A 72 -6.35 -8.00 16.90
C GLY A 72 -6.36 -6.75 16.02
N ASN A 73 -7.42 -5.96 16.14
CA ASN A 73 -7.49 -4.68 15.43
C ASN A 73 -6.50 -3.65 15.94
N ARG A 74 -6.20 -3.67 17.25
CA ARG A 74 -5.22 -2.80 17.88
C ARG A 74 -3.82 -3.05 17.34
N ARG A 75 -3.38 -4.32 17.32
CA ARG A 75 -2.10 -4.73 16.72
C ARG A 75 -2.05 -4.37 15.24
N GLY A 76 -3.12 -4.68 14.50
CA GLY A 76 -3.23 -4.27 13.10
C GLY A 76 -3.08 -2.76 12.91
N PHE A 77 -3.66 -1.94 13.79
CA PHE A 77 -3.64 -0.48 13.70
C PHE A 77 -2.23 0.06 13.90
N VAL A 78 -1.51 -0.41 14.92
CA VAL A 78 -0.10 -0.05 15.14
C VAL A 78 0.76 -0.48 13.94
N ASN A 79 0.52 -1.70 13.42
CA ASN A 79 1.26 -2.21 12.27
C ASN A 79 1.10 -1.33 11.02
N HIS A 80 -0.11 -0.87 10.69
CA HIS A 80 -0.28 0.00 9.52
C HIS A 80 0.45 1.34 9.67
N HIS A 81 0.62 1.87 10.89
CA HIS A 81 1.44 3.07 11.12
C HIS A 81 2.92 2.80 10.91
N ILE A 82 3.45 1.70 11.46
CA ILE A 82 4.84 1.30 11.27
C ILE A 82 5.12 1.08 9.78
N ALA A 83 4.27 0.31 9.10
CA ALA A 83 4.42 0.02 7.69
C ALA A 83 4.31 1.30 6.83
N GLY A 84 3.31 2.15 7.07
CA GLY A 84 3.13 3.41 6.35
C GLY A 84 4.31 4.36 6.55
N LEU A 85 4.77 4.55 7.79
CA LEU A 85 5.93 5.41 8.09
C LEU A 85 7.22 4.87 7.47
N THR A 86 7.45 3.56 7.55
CA THR A 86 8.61 2.91 6.95
C THR A 86 8.62 3.13 5.43
N LYS A 87 7.47 2.93 4.78
CA LYS A 87 7.29 3.18 3.34
C LYS A 87 7.62 4.64 2.97
N ILE A 88 7.20 5.63 3.77
CA ILE A 88 7.56 7.05 3.56
C ILE A 88 9.07 7.28 3.67
N ILE A 89 9.72 6.71 4.69
CA ILE A 89 11.16 6.85 4.89
C ILE A 89 11.91 6.22 3.72
N ILE A 90 11.51 5.01 3.29
CA ILE A 90 12.12 4.33 2.14
C ILE A 90 11.96 5.19 0.89
N LEU A 91 10.78 5.71 0.57
CA LEU A 91 10.59 6.56 -0.62
C LEU A 91 11.51 7.78 -0.59
N ALA A 92 11.63 8.46 0.56
CA ALA A 92 12.47 9.63 0.69
C ALA A 92 13.97 9.30 0.51
N VAL A 93 14.44 8.22 1.13
CA VAL A 93 15.85 7.82 1.12
C VAL A 93 16.26 7.16 -0.20
N ALA A 94 15.37 6.35 -0.79
CA ALA A 94 15.63 5.59 -2.00
C ALA A 94 15.45 6.41 -3.27
N ALA A 95 14.71 7.53 -3.26
CA ALA A 95 14.36 8.28 -4.47
C ALA A 95 15.58 8.61 -5.34
N LYS A 96 16.63 9.19 -4.74
CA LYS A 96 17.86 9.54 -5.46
C LYS A 96 18.58 8.30 -6.02
N PRO A 97 19.01 7.33 -5.20
CA PRO A 97 19.80 6.21 -5.69
C PRO A 97 19.00 5.34 -6.67
N PHE A 98 17.70 5.16 -6.44
CA PHE A 98 16.82 4.44 -7.36
C PHE A 98 16.78 5.11 -8.74
N VAL A 99 16.47 6.41 -8.81
CA VAL A 99 16.37 7.10 -10.10
C VAL A 99 17.72 7.14 -10.82
N CYS A 100 18.79 7.49 -10.11
CA CYS A 100 20.12 7.63 -10.69
C CYS A 100 20.71 6.30 -11.17
N VAL A 101 20.49 5.21 -10.44
CA VAL A 101 21.01 3.88 -10.80
C VAL A 101 20.13 3.20 -11.85
N THR A 102 18.80 3.24 -11.71
CA THR A 102 17.89 2.51 -12.62
C THR A 102 17.72 3.21 -13.96
N PHE A 103 17.57 4.54 -13.96
CA PHE A 103 17.26 5.31 -15.17
C PHE A 103 18.37 6.29 -15.58
N GLY A 104 19.33 6.53 -14.69
CA GLY A 104 20.47 7.42 -14.94
C GLY A 104 21.72 6.69 -15.41
N LYS A 105 22.85 7.42 -15.38
CA LYS A 105 24.17 6.93 -15.77
C LYS A 105 25.00 6.42 -14.59
N GLU A 106 24.49 6.60 -13.37
CA GLU A 106 25.21 6.24 -12.15
C GLU A 106 25.20 4.73 -11.93
N THR A 107 26.17 4.24 -11.16
CA THR A 107 26.28 2.83 -10.79
C THR A 107 26.09 2.65 -9.29
N PHE A 108 26.13 1.40 -8.81
CA PHE A 108 25.98 1.12 -7.38
C PHE A 108 27.15 1.66 -6.56
N GLY A 109 28.33 1.73 -7.18
CA GLY A 109 29.55 2.31 -6.60
C GLY A 109 29.57 3.84 -6.53
N THR A 110 28.66 4.55 -7.20
CA THR A 110 28.63 6.02 -7.19
C THR A 110 28.44 6.57 -5.77
N PRO A 111 29.21 7.59 -5.35
CA PRO A 111 28.97 8.41 -4.15
C PRO A 111 27.53 8.85 -3.94
N TYR A 112 26.92 8.58 -2.77
CA TYR A 112 25.55 9.03 -2.49
C TYR A 112 25.43 10.56 -2.47
N ASP A 113 26.40 11.27 -1.90
CA ASP A 113 26.51 12.73 -1.95
C ASP A 113 27.89 13.11 -2.49
N PRO A 114 27.98 13.81 -3.64
CA PRO A 114 29.25 14.26 -4.20
C PRO A 114 30.05 15.21 -3.28
N ARG A 115 29.37 15.87 -2.32
CA ARG A 115 29.99 16.84 -1.40
C ARG A 115 30.49 16.22 -0.11
N MET A 116 29.96 15.05 0.24
CA MET A 116 30.52 14.25 1.33
C MET A 116 31.67 13.44 0.74
N SER A 117 32.83 13.40 1.40
CA SER A 117 33.93 12.50 1.02
C SER A 117 33.44 11.04 1.15
N SER A 118 32.80 10.53 0.10
CA SER A 118 31.71 9.58 0.30
C SER A 118 32.23 8.18 0.58
N THR A 119 32.20 7.81 1.85
CA THR A 119 32.31 6.40 2.26
C THR A 119 31.03 5.62 1.91
N ILE A 120 29.92 6.33 1.65
CA ILE A 120 28.58 5.78 1.39
C ILE A 120 28.25 5.87 -0.09
N THR A 121 27.87 4.75 -0.70
CA THR A 121 27.49 4.67 -2.13
C THR A 121 25.97 4.60 -2.33
N MET A 122 25.51 4.80 -3.58
CA MET A 122 24.10 4.59 -3.95
C MET A 122 23.63 3.17 -3.61
N GLY A 123 24.49 2.17 -3.85
CA GLY A 123 24.22 0.78 -3.53
C GLY A 123 24.08 0.51 -2.04
N ASP A 124 24.90 1.14 -1.19
CA ASP A 124 24.76 1.03 0.27
C ASP A 124 23.38 1.48 0.74
N MET A 125 22.90 2.61 0.20
CA MET A 125 21.56 3.13 0.52
C MET A 125 20.44 2.21 0.03
N LEU A 126 20.57 1.65 -1.19
CA LEU A 126 19.60 0.70 -1.75
C LEU A 126 19.52 -0.60 -0.94
N ILE A 127 20.66 -1.12 -0.45
CA ILE A 127 20.67 -2.27 0.46
C ILE A 127 19.95 -1.96 1.77
N VAL A 128 20.24 -0.82 2.40
CA VAL A 128 19.62 -0.44 3.67
C VAL A 128 18.10 -0.36 3.51
N VAL A 129 17.60 0.36 2.50
CA VAL A 129 16.15 0.49 2.29
C VAL A 129 15.49 -0.81 1.84
N ALA A 130 16.19 -1.67 1.08
CA ALA A 130 15.69 -3.02 0.76
C ALA A 130 15.53 -3.86 2.03
N GLN A 131 16.52 -3.84 2.93
CA GLN A 131 16.43 -4.53 4.22
C GLN A 131 15.36 -3.91 5.15
N MET A 132 15.10 -2.60 5.05
CA MET A 132 13.97 -1.97 5.74
C MET A 132 12.62 -2.52 5.24
N LEU A 133 12.45 -2.68 3.92
CA LEU A 133 11.24 -3.25 3.32
C LEU A 133 11.07 -4.71 3.75
N ILE A 134 12.13 -5.52 3.64
CA ILE A 134 12.09 -6.93 4.03
C ILE A 134 11.82 -7.08 5.53
N GLY A 135 12.51 -6.31 6.36
CA GLY A 135 12.28 -6.27 7.80
C GLY A 135 10.85 -5.88 8.16
N MET A 136 10.23 -4.97 7.40
CA MET A 136 8.84 -4.56 7.63
C MET A 136 7.88 -5.72 7.38
N TYR A 137 8.12 -6.51 6.32
CA TYR A 137 7.32 -7.71 6.05
C TYR A 137 7.52 -8.81 7.09
N VAL A 138 8.76 -9.05 7.53
CA VAL A 138 9.03 -9.98 8.65
C VAL A 138 8.29 -9.52 9.92
N PHE A 139 8.40 -8.23 10.25
CA PHE A 139 7.70 -7.66 11.39
C PHE A 139 6.18 -7.82 11.27
N GLU A 140 5.61 -7.53 10.10
CA GLU A 140 4.18 -7.67 9.86
C GLU A 140 3.69 -9.11 10.04
N LEU A 141 4.43 -10.09 9.52
CA LEU A 141 4.13 -11.52 9.65
C LEU A 141 4.13 -11.99 11.12
N LEU A 142 5.09 -11.50 11.93
CA LEU A 142 5.21 -11.88 13.33
C LEU A 142 4.24 -11.11 14.25
N TYR A 143 3.97 -9.85 13.92
CA TYR A 143 3.23 -8.94 14.79
C TYR A 143 1.73 -8.91 14.52
N ARG A 144 1.23 -9.20 13.30
CA ARG A 144 -0.23 -9.27 13.07
C ARG A 144 -0.79 -10.61 13.56
N SER A 145 -1.95 -10.55 14.21
CA SER A 145 -2.68 -11.75 14.63
C SER A 145 -3.50 -12.39 13.50
N LYS A 146 -3.88 -11.61 12.49
CA LYS A 146 -4.66 -12.07 11.34
C LYS A 146 -4.10 -11.47 10.06
N LEU A 147 -3.73 -12.34 9.13
CA LEU A 147 -3.29 -12.05 7.77
C LEU A 147 -4.05 -12.98 6.83
N SER A 148 -4.42 -12.50 5.65
CA SER A 148 -4.96 -13.39 4.63
C SER A 148 -3.84 -14.30 4.10
N PRO A 149 -4.14 -15.55 3.70
CA PRO A 149 -3.13 -16.43 3.13
C PRO A 149 -2.41 -15.80 1.92
N VAL A 150 -3.14 -15.06 1.09
CA VAL A 150 -2.57 -14.33 -0.06
C VAL A 150 -1.55 -13.29 0.40
N ALA A 151 -1.84 -12.51 1.45
CA ALA A 151 -0.89 -11.54 1.98
C ALA A 151 0.32 -12.21 2.64
N VAL A 152 0.12 -13.35 3.33
CA VAL A 152 1.23 -14.12 3.90
C VAL A 152 2.17 -14.60 2.80
N THR A 153 1.63 -15.20 1.73
CA THR A 153 2.43 -15.69 0.60
C THR A 153 3.14 -14.55 -0.13
N HIS A 154 2.46 -13.40 -0.32
CA HIS A 154 3.09 -12.20 -0.88
C HIS A 154 4.29 -11.75 -0.04
N HIS A 155 4.10 -11.57 1.27
CA HIS A 155 5.15 -11.12 2.18
C HIS A 155 6.33 -12.09 2.23
N ILE A 156 6.06 -13.40 2.33
CA ILE A 156 7.12 -14.44 2.29
C ILE A 156 7.84 -14.42 0.95
N GLY A 157 7.10 -14.30 -0.16
CA GLY A 157 7.66 -14.18 -1.50
C GLY A 157 8.60 -12.99 -1.60
N THR A 158 8.17 -11.80 -1.15
CA THR A 158 8.98 -10.58 -1.17
C THR A 158 10.24 -10.72 -0.34
N ILE A 159 10.16 -11.36 0.85
CA ILE A 159 11.32 -11.64 1.69
C ILE A 159 12.31 -12.55 0.97
N ILE A 160 11.84 -13.66 0.40
CA ILE A 160 12.70 -14.65 -0.29
C ILE A 160 13.35 -14.02 -1.52
N VAL A 161 12.57 -13.35 -2.38
CA VAL A 161 13.09 -12.71 -3.60
C VAL A 161 14.09 -11.62 -3.26
N GLY A 162 13.75 -10.73 -2.31
CA GLY A 162 14.65 -9.64 -1.90
C GLY A 162 15.96 -10.13 -1.28
N GLN A 163 15.90 -11.13 -0.39
CA GLN A 163 17.13 -11.72 0.18
C GLN A 163 17.93 -12.50 -0.88
N SER A 164 17.26 -13.19 -1.80
CA SER A 164 17.93 -13.93 -2.88
C SER A 164 18.67 -12.98 -3.82
N ALA A 165 18.04 -11.87 -4.23
CA ALA A 165 18.66 -10.84 -5.07
C ALA A 165 19.92 -10.25 -4.44
N ILE A 166 19.93 -10.06 -3.11
CA ILE A 166 21.12 -9.62 -2.40
C ILE A 166 22.15 -10.75 -2.27
N ALA A 167 21.73 -11.98 -2.00
CA ALA A 167 22.63 -13.12 -1.84
C ALA A 167 23.41 -13.44 -3.13
N ILE A 168 22.74 -13.46 -4.29
CA ILE A 168 23.39 -13.70 -5.59
C ILE A 168 24.35 -12.57 -5.99
N SER A 169 24.19 -11.37 -5.42
CA SER A 169 25.11 -10.25 -5.66
C SER A 169 26.44 -10.38 -4.90
N LEU A 170 26.52 -11.29 -3.93
CA LEU A 170 27.75 -11.52 -3.16
C LEU A 170 28.80 -12.20 -4.04
N LYS A 171 30.05 -11.75 -3.88
CA LYS A 171 31.21 -12.13 -4.72
C LYS A 171 31.47 -13.64 -4.86
N LEU A 172 30.93 -14.48 -3.96
CA LEU A 172 31.02 -15.95 -4.03
C LEU A 172 30.02 -16.59 -5.01
N ALA A 173 28.92 -15.91 -5.32
CA ALA A 173 27.81 -16.41 -6.14
C ALA A 173 27.56 -15.47 -7.33
N ARG A 174 28.63 -14.85 -7.87
CA ARG A 174 28.54 -13.78 -8.86
C ARG A 174 27.95 -14.29 -10.19
N GLU A 175 26.64 -14.36 -10.22
CA GLU A 175 25.84 -14.59 -11.41
C GLU A 175 25.94 -13.34 -12.30
N PRO A 176 26.04 -13.52 -13.63
CA PRO A 176 26.18 -12.41 -14.58
C PRO A 176 24.97 -11.46 -14.60
N ASP A 177 23.87 -11.85 -13.95
CA ASP A 177 22.62 -11.09 -13.91
C ASP A 177 22.33 -10.47 -12.54
N ALA A 178 23.21 -10.64 -11.54
CA ALA A 178 22.90 -10.28 -10.16
C ALA A 178 22.65 -8.77 -9.96
N ASP A 179 23.34 -7.92 -10.72
CA ASP A 179 23.15 -6.47 -10.72
C ASP A 179 21.80 -6.08 -11.33
N ILE A 180 21.43 -6.70 -12.45
CA ILE A 180 20.13 -6.49 -13.10
C ILE A 180 18.99 -6.99 -12.22
N GLU A 181 19.11 -8.19 -11.65
CA GLU A 181 18.09 -8.76 -10.78
C GLU A 181 17.84 -7.87 -9.56
N PHE A 182 18.90 -7.30 -8.98
CA PHE A 182 18.76 -6.33 -7.90
C PHE A 182 18.06 -5.04 -8.39
N ILE A 183 18.41 -4.51 -9.57
CA ILE A 183 17.68 -3.36 -10.15
C ILE A 183 16.20 -3.71 -10.33
N LEU A 184 15.88 -4.87 -10.92
CA LEU A 184 14.51 -5.30 -11.13
C LEU A 184 13.74 -5.42 -9.82
N CYS A 185 14.36 -5.98 -8.78
CA CYS A 185 13.80 -6.03 -7.43
C CYS A 185 13.59 -4.63 -6.84
N THR A 186 14.47 -3.66 -7.09
CA THR A 186 14.25 -2.27 -6.61
C THR A 186 13.09 -1.59 -7.34
N VAL A 187 12.92 -1.85 -8.65
CA VAL A 187 11.76 -1.36 -9.42
C VAL A 187 10.48 -1.97 -8.86
N TRP A 188 10.50 -3.27 -8.62
CA TRP A 188 9.37 -3.98 -8.02
C TRP A 188 9.02 -3.41 -6.65
N GLY A 189 10.01 -3.29 -5.77
CA GLY A 189 9.84 -2.71 -4.44
C GLY A 189 9.33 -1.28 -4.47
N ALA A 190 9.72 -0.46 -5.46
CA ALA A 190 9.20 0.89 -5.61
C ALA A 190 7.69 0.90 -5.92
N PHE A 191 7.24 0.05 -6.85
CA PHE A 191 5.81 -0.08 -7.17
C PHE A 191 5.01 -0.67 -6.01
N ASP A 192 5.55 -1.70 -5.35
CA ASP A 192 4.95 -2.31 -4.16
C ASP A 192 4.73 -1.26 -3.05
N ILE A 193 5.76 -0.46 -2.75
CA ILE A 193 5.66 0.63 -1.77
C ILE A 193 4.58 1.64 -2.14
N VAL A 194 4.56 2.12 -3.39
CA VAL A 194 3.60 3.14 -3.84
C VAL A 194 2.17 2.58 -3.86
N SER A 195 1.97 1.39 -4.41
CA SER A 195 0.65 0.77 -4.61
C SER A 195 0.03 0.27 -3.31
N GLU A 196 0.84 -0.16 -2.34
CA GLU A 196 0.38 -0.61 -1.04
C GLU A 196 0.28 0.51 0.01
N PHE A 197 0.98 1.65 -0.16
CA PHE A 197 0.95 2.73 0.82
C PHE A 197 -0.47 3.23 1.09
N PHE A 198 -1.24 3.51 0.03
CA PHE A 198 -2.59 4.04 0.17
C PHE A 198 -3.56 3.06 0.85
N PRO A 199 -3.56 1.74 0.53
CA PRO A 199 -4.19 0.70 1.34
C PRO A 199 -3.95 0.79 2.86
N HIS A 200 -2.71 1.03 3.32
CA HIS A 200 -2.46 1.20 4.76
C HIS A 200 -3.20 2.41 5.34
N VAL A 201 -3.16 3.55 4.63
CA VAL A 201 -3.88 4.77 5.02
C VAL A 201 -5.39 4.52 5.05
N ALA A 202 -5.93 3.82 4.06
CA ALA A 202 -7.35 3.50 3.97
C ALA A 202 -7.84 2.68 5.17
N ILE A 203 -7.07 1.67 5.62
CA ILE A 203 -7.43 0.86 6.79
C ILE A 203 -7.30 1.66 8.10
N ILE A 204 -6.33 2.58 8.20
CA ILE A 204 -6.24 3.51 9.34
C ILE A 204 -7.50 4.39 9.39
N LEU A 205 -7.85 5.03 8.27
CA LEU A 205 -9.05 5.89 8.15
C LEU A 205 -10.35 5.12 8.44
N TYR A 206 -10.43 3.86 8.00
CA TYR A 206 -11.55 2.97 8.29
C TYR A 206 -11.79 2.77 9.78
N ARG A 207 -10.71 2.68 10.57
CA ARG A 207 -10.79 2.51 12.02
C ARG A 207 -11.06 3.81 12.76
N ILE A 208 -10.61 4.95 12.22
CA ILE A 208 -10.85 6.27 12.81
C ILE A 208 -12.28 6.75 12.57
N PHE A 209 -12.84 6.48 11.38
CA PHE A 209 -14.15 7.01 10.96
C PHE A 209 -15.17 5.91 10.60
N PRO A 210 -15.43 4.91 11.47
CA PRO A 210 -16.21 3.72 11.11
C PRO A 210 -17.65 4.01 10.66
N GLN A 211 -18.23 5.13 11.12
CA GLN A 211 -19.61 5.53 10.81
C GLN A 211 -19.72 6.45 9.58
N ARG A 212 -18.61 6.95 9.03
CA ARG A 212 -18.64 7.88 7.88
C ARG A 212 -18.66 7.11 6.57
N HIS A 213 -19.72 6.32 6.32
CA HIS A 213 -19.82 5.44 5.15
C HIS A 213 -19.67 6.16 3.80
N ASN A 214 -20.19 7.40 3.70
CA ASN A 214 -20.04 8.21 2.50
C ASN A 214 -18.58 8.59 2.21
N PHE A 215 -17.77 8.84 3.24
CA PHE A 215 -16.33 9.10 3.08
C PHE A 215 -15.58 7.79 2.77
N LEU A 216 -15.84 6.74 3.56
CA LEU A 216 -15.15 5.46 3.44
C LEU A 216 -15.37 4.77 2.10
N LYS A 217 -16.56 4.90 1.48
CA LYS A 217 -16.80 4.35 0.13
C LYS A 217 -15.81 4.96 -0.88
N TRP A 218 -15.57 6.27 -0.83
CA TRP A 218 -14.64 6.92 -1.74
C TRP A 218 -13.19 6.55 -1.45
N VAL A 219 -12.81 6.45 -0.17
CA VAL A 219 -11.47 5.99 0.24
C VAL A 219 -11.18 4.58 -0.31
N PHE A 220 -12.11 3.64 -0.17
CA PHE A 220 -11.93 2.28 -0.68
C PHE A 220 -11.98 2.17 -2.20
N LEU A 221 -12.82 2.98 -2.86
CA LEU A 221 -12.83 3.05 -4.31
C LEU A 221 -11.50 3.59 -4.84
N LEU A 222 -10.99 4.67 -4.24
CA LEU A 222 -9.70 5.24 -4.62
C LEU A 222 -8.56 4.25 -4.34
N SER A 223 -8.62 3.49 -3.24
CA SER A 223 -7.65 2.42 -2.96
C SER A 223 -7.68 1.33 -4.01
N CYS A 224 -8.88 0.88 -4.40
CA CYS A 224 -9.03 -0.11 -5.47
C CYS A 224 -8.44 0.39 -6.80
N ILE A 225 -8.75 1.63 -7.19
CA ILE A 225 -8.29 2.21 -8.47
C ILE A 225 -6.78 2.44 -8.45
N THR A 226 -6.23 2.98 -7.37
CA THR A 226 -4.79 3.27 -7.24
C THR A 226 -3.97 2.00 -7.20
N THR A 227 -4.38 0.98 -6.46
CA THR A 227 -3.69 -0.32 -6.44
C THR A 227 -3.79 -1.01 -7.81
N ALA A 228 -4.95 -1.06 -8.46
CA ALA A 228 -5.11 -1.69 -9.77
C ALA A 228 -4.31 -0.96 -10.87
N THR A 229 -4.33 0.37 -10.87
CA THR A 229 -3.49 1.18 -11.76
C THR A 229 -2.02 0.96 -11.47
N GLY A 230 -1.63 0.91 -10.18
CA GLY A 230 -0.27 0.61 -9.73
C GLY A 230 0.25 -0.72 -10.29
N THR A 231 -0.50 -1.81 -10.11
CA THR A 231 -0.17 -3.14 -10.65
C THR A 231 -0.07 -3.15 -12.18
N THR A 232 -0.94 -2.38 -12.86
CA THR A 232 -0.89 -2.27 -14.31
C THR A 232 0.39 -1.56 -14.77
N CYS A 233 0.72 -0.40 -14.16
CA CYS A 233 1.94 0.33 -14.43
C CYS A 233 3.20 -0.47 -14.10
N GLU A 234 3.20 -1.15 -12.95
CA GLU A 234 4.26 -2.06 -12.53
C GLU A 234 4.50 -3.15 -13.57
N THR A 235 3.43 -3.81 -14.03
CA THR A 235 3.50 -4.87 -15.03
C THR A 235 4.08 -4.36 -16.34
N ILE A 236 3.63 -3.20 -16.81
CA ILE A 236 4.13 -2.59 -18.06
C ILE A 236 5.63 -2.28 -17.92
N VAL A 237 6.04 -1.59 -16.86
CA VAL A 237 7.44 -1.18 -16.67
C VAL A 237 8.35 -2.38 -16.44
N THR A 238 7.93 -3.32 -15.60
CA THR A 238 8.69 -4.54 -15.29
C THR A 238 8.86 -5.41 -16.52
N MET A 239 7.80 -5.67 -17.29
CA MET A 239 7.89 -6.47 -18.51
C MET A 239 8.65 -5.76 -19.63
N TRP A 240 8.56 -4.44 -19.71
CA TRP A 240 9.37 -3.64 -20.62
C TRP A 240 10.87 -3.73 -20.26
N LEU A 241 11.24 -3.57 -18.99
CA LEU A 241 12.63 -3.71 -18.52
C LEU A 241 13.14 -5.13 -18.74
N PHE A 242 12.35 -6.14 -18.34
CA PHE A 242 12.69 -7.54 -18.49
C PHE A 242 12.90 -7.93 -19.96
N GLY A 243 12.00 -7.52 -20.85
CA GLY A 243 12.12 -7.75 -22.30
C GLY A 243 13.30 -7.00 -22.93
N SER A 244 13.57 -5.77 -22.48
CA SER A 244 14.73 -4.99 -22.94
C SER A 244 16.08 -5.64 -22.60
N LEU A 245 16.11 -6.49 -21.56
CA LEU A 245 17.28 -7.22 -21.09
C LEU A 245 17.25 -8.71 -21.44
N TRP A 246 16.32 -9.13 -22.31
CA TRP A 246 16.09 -10.54 -22.69
C TRP A 246 17.36 -11.32 -23.04
N ASN A 247 18.30 -10.70 -23.74
CA ASN A 247 19.53 -11.36 -24.19
C ASN A 247 20.57 -11.55 -23.07
N ARG A 248 20.46 -10.81 -21.96
CA ARG A 248 21.37 -10.94 -20.81
C ARG A 248 20.93 -12.05 -19.87
N TRP A 249 19.62 -12.20 -19.65
CA TRP A 249 19.08 -13.15 -18.69
C TRP A 249 19.47 -14.61 -18.96
N GLN A 250 19.95 -15.28 -17.92
CA GLN A 250 20.02 -16.73 -17.85
C GLN A 250 18.64 -17.36 -17.99
N ILE A 251 18.61 -18.59 -18.49
CA ILE A 251 17.36 -19.33 -18.71
C ILE A 251 16.54 -19.50 -17.43
N ALA A 252 17.20 -19.64 -16.28
CA ALA A 252 16.54 -19.74 -14.98
C ALA A 252 15.70 -18.49 -14.69
N PHE A 253 16.26 -17.28 -14.84
CA PHE A 253 15.54 -16.02 -14.65
C PHE A 253 14.50 -15.76 -15.75
N LYS A 254 14.73 -16.24 -16.98
CA LYS A 254 13.71 -16.18 -18.05
C LYS A 254 12.41 -16.91 -17.71
N VAL A 255 12.48 -17.93 -16.86
CA VAL A 255 11.32 -18.71 -16.42
C VAL A 255 10.82 -18.24 -15.05
N ALA A 256 11.73 -18.07 -14.08
CA ALA A 256 11.37 -17.73 -12.71
C ALA A 256 10.74 -16.34 -12.61
N THR A 257 11.33 -15.33 -13.26
CA THR A 257 10.89 -13.94 -13.13
C THR A 257 9.46 -13.72 -13.64
N PRO A 258 9.03 -14.21 -14.83
CA PRO A 258 7.64 -14.08 -15.25
C PRO A 258 6.64 -14.85 -14.37
N LEU A 259 7.02 -16.04 -13.87
CA LEU A 259 6.16 -16.82 -12.97
C LEU A 259 5.95 -16.11 -11.63
N LEU A 260 7.02 -15.56 -11.06
CA LEU A 260 6.95 -14.74 -9.85
C LEU A 260 6.11 -13.50 -10.10
N HIS A 261 6.32 -12.79 -11.21
CA HIS A 261 5.53 -11.60 -11.55
C HIS A 261 4.04 -11.90 -11.66
N LEU A 262 3.67 -13.03 -12.28
CA LEU A 262 2.27 -13.48 -12.37
C LEU A 262 1.67 -13.73 -10.98
N ALA A 263 2.40 -14.42 -10.10
CA ALA A 263 1.94 -14.75 -8.76
C ALA A 263 1.68 -13.50 -7.90
N PHE A 264 2.60 -12.54 -7.93
CA PHE A 264 2.49 -11.27 -7.22
C PHE A 264 1.42 -10.35 -7.82
N SER A 265 1.31 -10.28 -9.15
CA SER A 265 0.23 -9.55 -9.82
C SER A 265 -1.13 -10.10 -9.41
N ALA A 266 -1.27 -11.43 -9.31
CA ALA A 266 -2.49 -12.06 -8.80
C ALA A 266 -2.77 -11.67 -7.34
N ALA A 267 -1.75 -11.60 -6.49
CA ALA A 267 -1.88 -11.16 -5.09
C ALA A 267 -2.34 -9.69 -4.99
N GLN A 268 -1.76 -8.79 -5.79
CA GLN A 268 -2.16 -7.37 -5.82
C GLN A 268 -3.57 -7.17 -6.40
N ILE A 269 -3.94 -7.91 -7.45
CA ILE A 269 -5.31 -7.92 -7.99
C ILE A 269 -6.29 -8.41 -6.93
N HIS A 270 -5.95 -9.47 -6.19
CA HIS A 270 -6.76 -9.91 -5.05
C HIS A 270 -6.92 -8.80 -4.00
N GLY A 271 -5.85 -8.06 -3.68
CA GLY A 271 -5.92 -6.87 -2.82
C GLY A 271 -6.91 -5.81 -3.33
N SER A 272 -6.85 -5.51 -4.63
CA SER A 272 -7.78 -4.57 -5.28
C SER A 272 -9.24 -5.04 -5.18
N MET A 273 -9.47 -6.34 -5.38
CA MET A 273 -10.80 -6.96 -5.23
C MET A 273 -11.33 -6.88 -3.79
N VAL A 274 -10.46 -6.98 -2.77
CA VAL A 274 -10.86 -6.77 -1.37
C VAL A 274 -11.35 -5.33 -1.17
N PHE A 275 -10.62 -4.32 -1.66
CA PHE A 275 -11.06 -2.93 -1.57
C PHE A 275 -12.35 -2.63 -2.32
N TRP A 276 -12.54 -3.24 -3.49
CA TRP A 276 -13.81 -3.17 -4.22
C TRP A 276 -14.99 -3.74 -3.41
N ARG A 277 -14.79 -4.87 -2.74
CA ARG A 277 -15.81 -5.45 -1.84
C ARG A 277 -16.08 -4.54 -0.64
N MET A 278 -15.05 -3.93 -0.06
CA MET A 278 -15.22 -2.95 1.02
C MET A 278 -15.97 -1.71 0.55
N TYR A 279 -15.69 -1.19 -0.64
CA TYR A 279 -16.44 -0.11 -1.28
C TYR A 279 -17.93 -0.46 -1.40
N LYS A 280 -18.25 -1.63 -1.99
CA LYS A 280 -19.63 -2.11 -2.13
C LYS A 280 -20.33 -2.24 -0.77
N LYS A 281 -19.62 -2.75 0.25
CA LYS A 281 -20.14 -2.84 1.62
C LYS A 281 -20.49 -1.46 2.19
N GLN A 282 -19.60 -0.47 2.05
CA GLN A 282 -19.89 0.89 2.53
C GLN A 282 -21.04 1.55 1.77
N LYS A 283 -21.18 1.28 0.47
CA LYS A 283 -22.32 1.74 -0.33
C LYS A 283 -23.64 1.17 0.20
N ARG A 284 -23.68 -0.13 0.53
CA ARG A 284 -24.87 -0.78 1.09
C ARG A 284 -25.26 -0.21 2.46
N LEU A 285 -24.29 -0.07 3.37
CA LEU A 285 -24.53 0.53 4.70
C LEU A 285 -25.06 1.96 4.62
N LEU A 286 -24.61 2.73 3.61
CA LEU A 286 -25.12 4.08 3.38
C LEU A 286 -26.59 4.06 2.91
N GLN A 287 -26.99 3.08 2.09
CA GLN A 287 -28.38 2.92 1.65
C GLN A 287 -29.29 2.53 2.82
N GLU A 288 -28.87 1.55 3.63
CA GLU A 288 -29.59 1.12 4.84
C GLU A 288 -29.80 2.29 5.83
N GLN A 289 -28.81 3.19 5.97
CA GLN A 289 -28.93 4.39 6.81
C GLN A 289 -29.94 5.41 6.26
N VAL A 290 -29.99 5.62 4.94
CA VAL A 290 -30.94 6.54 4.31
C VAL A 290 -32.36 6.00 4.44
N GLU A 291 -32.57 4.71 4.13
CA GLU A 291 -33.88 4.06 4.27
C GLU A 291 -34.40 4.11 5.71
N SER A 292 -33.53 3.86 6.69
CA SER A 292 -33.90 3.95 8.11
C SER A 292 -34.27 5.37 8.54
N ALA A 293 -33.58 6.39 8.00
CA ALA A 293 -33.87 7.79 8.30
C ALA A 293 -35.20 8.24 7.67
N ASP A 294 -35.49 7.79 6.45
CA ASP A 294 -36.76 8.06 5.77
C ASP A 294 -37.94 7.41 6.51
N PHE A 295 -37.80 6.15 6.95
CA PHE A 295 -38.81 5.47 7.77
C PHE A 295 -39.11 6.22 9.07
N LEU A 296 -38.08 6.64 9.81
CA LEU A 296 -38.26 7.43 11.05
C LEU A 296 -38.91 8.79 10.77
N LYS A 297 -38.64 9.39 9.61
CA LYS A 297 -39.27 10.66 9.22
C LYS A 297 -40.75 10.47 8.90
N GLU A 298 -41.12 9.41 8.21
CA GLU A 298 -42.51 9.04 7.94
C GLU A 298 -43.28 8.72 9.23
N GLU A 299 -42.68 7.95 10.14
CA GLU A 299 -43.28 7.64 11.46
C GLU A 299 -43.53 8.90 12.28
N ASN A 300 -42.54 9.80 12.37
CA ASN A 300 -42.69 11.07 13.09
C ASN A 300 -43.75 11.99 12.47
N ILE A 301 -43.88 12.01 11.14
CA ILE A 301 -44.97 12.75 10.45
C ILE A 301 -46.32 12.12 10.77
N GLY A 302 -46.43 10.78 10.77
CA GLY A 302 -47.63 10.06 11.14
C GLY A 302 -48.10 10.37 12.56
N ILE A 303 -47.18 10.35 13.53
CA ILE A 303 -47.46 10.71 14.94
C ILE A 303 -47.90 12.18 15.05
N ALA A 304 -47.25 13.11 14.35
CA ALA A 304 -47.61 14.52 14.37
C ALA A 304 -49.02 14.79 13.79
N LEU A 305 -49.39 14.07 12.72
CA LEU A 305 -50.71 14.17 12.10
C LEU A 305 -51.80 13.58 13.02
N GLN A 306 -51.53 12.46 13.68
CA GLN A 306 -52.47 11.84 14.61
C GLN A 306 -52.70 12.71 15.86
N SER A 307 -51.63 13.27 16.43
CA SER A 307 -51.73 14.23 17.54
C SER A 307 -52.49 15.50 17.16
N SER A 308 -52.34 16.00 15.92
CA SER A 308 -53.09 17.16 15.43
C SER A 308 -54.58 16.84 15.26
N ALA A 309 -54.93 15.65 14.78
CA ALA A 309 -56.32 15.21 14.61
C ALA A 309 -57.06 15.05 15.96
N GLU A 310 -56.38 14.56 17.00
CA GLU A 310 -56.95 14.44 18.36
C GLU A 310 -57.15 15.79 19.06
N SER A 311 -56.40 16.83 18.64
CA SER A 311 -56.51 18.19 19.19
C SER A 311 -57.61 19.05 18.54
N MET A 312 -58.23 18.60 17.45
CA MET A 312 -59.32 19.34 16.82
C MET A 312 -60.61 19.19 17.63
N PRO A 313 -61.30 20.29 17.99
CA PRO A 313 -62.55 20.21 18.72
C PRO A 313 -63.59 19.44 17.88
N PRO A 314 -64.48 18.66 18.53
CA PRO A 314 -65.46 17.86 17.83
C PRO A 314 -66.28 18.76 16.90
N VAL A 315 -66.33 18.38 15.62
CA VAL A 315 -67.17 19.04 14.62
C VAL A 315 -68.61 18.84 15.07
N VAL A 316 -69.18 19.86 15.70
CA VAL A 316 -70.60 19.88 16.07
C VAL A 316 -71.39 19.79 14.77
N PRO A 317 -72.14 18.71 14.53
CA PRO A 317 -72.93 18.61 13.31
C PRO A 317 -73.93 19.78 13.27
N PRO A 318 -74.13 20.41 12.10
CA PRO A 318 -75.09 21.50 12.00
C PRO A 318 -76.47 20.94 12.33
N ASN A 319 -77.00 21.34 13.49
CA ASN A 319 -78.32 20.92 13.95
C ASN A 319 -79.34 21.21 12.85
N ALA A 320 -79.97 20.13 12.38
CA ALA A 320 -81.17 20.18 11.57
C ALA A 320 -82.22 21.00 12.32
N MET A 321 -82.57 22.17 11.79
CA MET A 321 -83.82 22.86 12.14
C MET A 321 -84.98 21.99 11.65
N VAL A 322 -85.38 21.03 12.49
CA VAL A 322 -86.63 20.30 12.33
C VAL A 322 -87.71 21.11 13.03
N ALA A 323 -88.67 21.55 12.22
CA ALA A 323 -89.92 22.19 12.58
C ALA A 323 -90.63 21.50 13.74
N ARG A 324 -91.26 22.30 14.61
CA ARG A 324 -92.50 21.88 15.29
C ARG A 324 -93.37 23.08 15.66
N ASP A 325 -94.54 23.08 15.01
CA ASP A 325 -95.74 23.79 15.37
C ASP A 325 -96.17 23.50 16.83
N ARG A 326 -96.57 24.56 17.54
CA ARG A 326 -97.88 24.77 18.20
C ARG A 326 -97.77 25.83 19.29
#